data_AF-A0A367GPV8-F1
#
_entry.id   AF-A0A367GPV8-F1
#
_cell.length_a   1.000
_cell.length_b   1.000
_cell.length_c   1.000
_cell.angle_alpha   90.00
_cell.angle_beta   90.00
_cell.angle_gamma   90.00
#
_symmetry.space_group_name_H-M   'P 1'
#
loop_
_entity.id
_entity.type
_entity.pdbx_description
1 polymer ?
#
loop_
_entity_poly.entity_id
_entity_poly.type
_entity_poly.pdbx_seq_one_letter_code
_entity_poly.pdbx_strand_id
1 'polypeptide(L)'
;MSRLLQKVSFSPIMKLWLLLLSCAVTNAFAQEKSVEGIVFDKDSKTRLASIRVLNTSTNQSVYNNLKGEFKINASKGDALVFTKEGYRTDTIKVDDERTLAVYLKSSGIQLQQVDINDTLLTPEKRLLAIKRDYSKIYGSLAHNDLLSLSPGSGAGFSLDALYNAFSRSGRNAEKLQQIIERDYQQNVIDYRFNRTLVNSVTGLTDKKLTDFMEKYRPSYYFVTTASDYEFIRFVRNNFKRYKRSPRTFTLQPLIP
;
A
#
# COMPACT_ATOMS: atom_id res chain seq x y z
N MET A 1 -59.43 44.30 -63.40
CA MET A 1 -58.06 44.01 -62.94
C MET A 1 -58.05 42.61 -62.32
N SER A 2 -58.02 41.57 -63.15
CA SER A 2 -58.11 40.17 -62.68
C SER A 2 -57.19 39.31 -63.54
N ARG A 3 -55.97 39.05 -63.04
CA ARG A 3 -55.08 38.04 -63.61
C ARG A 3 -55.64 36.67 -63.27
N LEU A 4 -56.12 35.97 -64.29
CA LEU A 4 -56.62 34.60 -64.22
C LEU A 4 -55.46 33.65 -63.88
N LEU A 5 -55.66 32.87 -62.82
CA LEU A 5 -54.81 31.78 -62.40
C LEU A 5 -54.83 30.68 -63.47
N GLN A 6 -53.78 30.60 -64.28
CA GLN A 6 -53.58 29.49 -65.21
C GLN A 6 -53.19 28.25 -64.40
N LYS A 7 -54.14 27.32 -64.25
CA LYS A 7 -53.88 26.00 -63.65
C LYS A 7 -52.92 25.23 -64.55
N VAL A 8 -51.69 25.07 -64.10
CA VAL A 8 -50.70 24.20 -64.77
C VAL A 8 -51.13 22.75 -64.57
N SER A 9 -51.61 22.08 -65.62
CA SER A 9 -51.95 20.65 -65.58
C SER A 9 -50.73 19.81 -65.97
N PHE A 10 -50.12 19.15 -64.99
CA PHE A 10 -49.02 18.21 -65.23
C PHE A 10 -49.57 16.89 -65.79
N SER A 11 -48.95 16.37 -66.87
CA SER A 11 -49.29 15.07 -67.47
C SER A 11 -49.07 13.91 -66.48
N PRO A 12 -49.79 12.79 -66.59
CA PRO A 12 -49.67 11.67 -65.64
C PRO A 12 -48.24 11.09 -65.58
N ILE A 13 -47.52 11.12 -66.70
CA ILE A 13 -46.14 10.67 -66.81
C ILE A 13 -45.18 11.60 -66.07
N MET A 14 -45.42 12.92 -66.14
CA MET A 14 -44.61 13.92 -65.44
C MET A 14 -44.82 13.85 -63.91
N LYS A 15 -46.03 13.49 -63.47
CA LYS A 15 -46.32 13.21 -62.04
C LYS A 15 -45.64 11.93 -61.55
N LEU A 16 -45.58 10.88 -62.38
CA LEU A 16 -44.92 9.62 -62.06
C LEU A 16 -43.39 9.83 -61.90
N TRP A 17 -42.78 10.62 -62.78
CA TRP A 17 -41.36 10.96 -62.68
C TRP A 17 -41.04 11.84 -61.46
N LEU A 18 -41.92 12.79 -61.11
CA LEU A 18 -41.75 13.59 -59.90
C LEU A 18 -41.86 12.75 -58.62
N LEU A 19 -42.76 11.75 -58.61
CA LEU A 19 -42.93 10.80 -57.50
C LEU A 19 -41.72 9.86 -57.36
N LEU A 20 -41.15 9.41 -58.49
CA LEU A 20 -39.95 8.57 -58.50
C LEU A 20 -38.72 9.35 -58.01
N LEU A 21 -38.61 10.63 -58.42
CA LEU A 21 -37.53 11.51 -57.98
C LEU A 21 -37.65 11.88 -56.50
N SER A 22 -38.87 12.03 -55.95
CA SER A 22 -39.05 12.26 -54.51
C SER A 22 -38.73 11.03 -53.66
N CYS A 23 -38.89 9.82 -54.20
CA CYS A 23 -38.55 8.57 -53.51
C CYS A 23 -37.04 8.29 -53.51
N ALA A 24 -36.29 8.82 -54.49
CA ALA A 24 -34.84 8.68 -54.54
C ALA A 24 -34.08 9.57 -53.52
N VAL A 25 -34.75 10.56 -52.92
CA VAL A 25 -34.13 11.53 -51.99
C VAL A 25 -34.23 11.09 -50.52
N THR A 26 -34.85 9.95 -50.20
CA THR A 26 -35.03 9.51 -48.80
C THR A 26 -33.84 8.77 -48.19
N ASN A 27 -32.67 8.77 -48.84
CA ASN A 27 -31.41 8.41 -48.17
C ASN A 27 -30.94 9.57 -47.28
N ALA A 28 -31.74 9.87 -46.24
CA ALA A 28 -31.30 10.72 -45.16
C ALA A 28 -30.12 10.01 -44.48
N PHE A 29 -28.91 10.55 -44.66
CA PHE A 29 -27.76 10.19 -43.85
C PHE A 29 -28.09 10.48 -42.38
N ALA A 30 -28.51 9.46 -41.63
CA ALA A 30 -28.43 9.51 -40.19
C ALA A 30 -26.95 9.67 -39.84
N GLN A 31 -26.53 10.89 -39.48
CA GLN A 31 -25.18 11.12 -38.99
C GLN A 31 -25.03 10.32 -37.70
N GLU A 32 -24.39 9.16 -37.78
CA GLU A 32 -23.96 8.41 -36.60
C GLU A 32 -23.01 9.30 -35.81
N LYS A 33 -23.53 9.88 -34.72
CA LYS A 33 -22.73 10.64 -33.76
C LYS A 33 -21.93 9.63 -32.95
N SER A 34 -20.71 9.37 -33.41
CA SER A 34 -19.76 8.52 -32.70
C SER A 34 -18.96 9.36 -31.71
N VAL A 35 -18.86 8.87 -30.47
CA VAL A 35 -17.95 9.36 -29.44
C VAL A 35 -16.70 8.50 -29.48
N GLU A 36 -15.55 9.17 -29.50
CA GLU A 36 -14.24 8.53 -29.50
C GLU A 36 -13.50 8.89 -28.21
N GLY A 37 -12.51 8.10 -27.82
CA GLY A 37 -11.78 8.40 -26.61
C GLY A 37 -10.69 7.39 -26.28
N ILE A 38 -9.94 7.67 -25.22
CA ILE A 38 -8.86 6.82 -24.72
C ILE A 38 -9.10 6.57 -23.25
N VAL A 39 -8.85 5.33 -22.82
CA VAL A 39 -8.94 4.97 -21.40
C VAL A 39 -7.56 4.76 -20.80
N PHE A 40 -7.36 5.35 -19.63
CA PHE A 40 -6.13 5.38 -18.88
C PHE A 40 -6.32 4.76 -17.50
N ASP A 41 -5.22 4.27 -16.95
CA ASP A 41 -5.09 3.96 -15.53
C ASP A 41 -4.92 5.27 -14.74
N LYS A 42 -5.69 5.43 -13.67
CA LYS A 42 -5.68 6.66 -12.86
C LYS A 42 -4.34 6.89 -12.13
N ASP A 43 -3.67 5.82 -11.71
CA ASP A 43 -2.48 5.91 -10.87
C ASP A 43 -1.21 5.93 -11.74
N SER A 44 -1.07 4.99 -12.67
CA SER A 44 0.10 4.88 -13.55
C SER A 44 0.04 5.78 -14.79
N LYS A 45 -1.13 6.34 -15.13
CA LYS A 45 -1.38 7.13 -16.36
C LYS A 45 -1.10 6.35 -17.65
N THR A 46 -1.02 5.03 -17.58
CA THR A 46 -0.81 4.16 -18.74
C THR A 46 -2.11 3.95 -19.49
N ARG A 47 -2.04 3.70 -20.81
CA ARG A 47 -3.23 3.39 -21.62
C ARG A 47 -3.69 1.96 -21.33
N LEU A 48 -5.00 1.79 -21.18
CA LEU A 48 -5.60 0.49 -20.86
C LEU A 48 -6.27 -0.10 -22.10
N ALA A 49 -5.98 -1.36 -22.42
CA ALA A 49 -6.69 -2.13 -23.44
C ALA A 49 -7.67 -3.14 -22.80
N SER A 50 -8.52 -3.75 -23.64
CA SER A 50 -9.53 -4.75 -23.27
C SER A 50 -10.60 -4.25 -22.28
N ILE A 51 -11.05 -3.01 -22.46
CA ILE A 51 -12.12 -2.40 -21.68
C ILE A 51 -13.42 -2.55 -22.45
N ARG A 52 -14.46 -3.00 -21.75
CA ARG A 52 -15.83 -2.99 -22.26
C ARG A 52 -16.44 -1.60 -22.03
N VAL A 53 -16.90 -0.97 -23.10
CA VAL A 53 -17.65 0.29 -23.09
C VAL A 53 -19.10 -0.03 -23.43
N LEU A 54 -20.03 0.23 -22.52
CA LEU A 54 -21.46 -0.03 -22.67
C LEU A 54 -22.22 1.30 -22.63
N ASN A 55 -22.99 1.61 -23.67
CA ASN A 55 -23.99 2.69 -23.60
C ASN A 55 -25.27 2.14 -22.96
N THR A 56 -25.67 2.67 -21.81
CA THR A 56 -26.88 2.20 -21.10
C THR A 56 -28.18 2.62 -21.78
N SER A 57 -28.17 3.71 -22.55
CA SER A 57 -29.36 4.20 -23.25
C SER A 57 -29.70 3.32 -24.46
N THR A 58 -28.68 2.91 -25.23
CA THR A 58 -28.86 2.15 -26.48
C THR A 58 -28.58 0.65 -26.32
N ASN A 59 -28.07 0.21 -25.17
CA ASN A 59 -27.57 -1.14 -24.90
C ASN A 59 -26.46 -1.61 -25.88
N GLN A 60 -25.82 -0.68 -26.60
CA GLN A 60 -24.70 -1.01 -27.46
C GLN A 60 -23.41 -1.17 -26.63
N SER A 61 -22.63 -2.20 -26.92
CA SER A 61 -21.34 -2.45 -26.26
C SER A 61 -20.22 -2.63 -27.26
N VAL A 62 -19.08 -1.99 -27.01
CA VAL A 62 -17.86 -2.09 -27.83
C VAL A 62 -16.66 -2.32 -26.91
N TYR A 63 -15.65 -3.03 -27.42
CA TYR A 63 -14.36 -3.15 -26.76
C TYR A 63 -13.35 -2.17 -27.35
N ASN A 64 -12.50 -1.59 -26.51
CA ASN A 64 -11.45 -0.71 -26.98
C ASN A 64 -10.27 -1.47 -27.61
N ASN A 65 -9.46 -0.78 -28.42
CA ASN A 65 -8.35 -1.37 -29.16
C ASN A 65 -7.08 -1.55 -28.30
N LEU A 66 -6.04 -2.18 -28.87
CA LEU A 66 -4.74 -2.38 -28.20
C LEU A 66 -4.00 -1.08 -27.87
N LYS A 67 -4.35 0.03 -28.54
CA LYS A 67 -3.81 1.38 -28.25
C LYS A 67 -4.57 2.11 -27.15
N GLY A 68 -5.61 1.49 -26.59
CA GLY A 68 -6.47 2.06 -25.55
C GLY A 68 -7.61 2.93 -26.05
N GLU A 69 -7.78 3.06 -27.37
CA GLU A 69 -8.79 3.90 -28.00
C GLU A 69 -10.11 3.15 -28.19
N PHE A 70 -11.24 3.82 -27.97
CA PHE A 70 -12.58 3.30 -28.21
C PHE A 70 -13.38 4.23 -29.13
N LYS A 71 -14.36 3.66 -29.82
CA LYS A 71 -15.34 4.38 -30.64
C LYS A 71 -16.71 3.73 -30.43
N ILE A 72 -17.70 4.52 -30.01
CA ILE A 72 -19.06 4.04 -29.75
C ILE A 72 -20.09 5.09 -30.19
N ASN A 73 -21.22 4.66 -30.73
CA ASN A 73 -22.32 5.55 -31.09
C ASN A 73 -23.09 5.95 -29.82
N ALA A 74 -23.09 7.25 -29.50
CA ALA A 74 -23.73 7.80 -28.31
C ALA A 74 -24.13 9.26 -28.52
N SER A 75 -25.26 9.65 -27.94
CA SER A 75 -25.76 11.02 -27.99
C SER A 75 -25.47 11.77 -26.69
N LYS A 76 -25.48 13.11 -26.74
CA LYS A 76 -25.37 13.95 -25.54
C LYS A 76 -26.40 13.51 -24.49
N GLY A 77 -25.94 13.30 -23.27
CA GLY A 77 -26.76 12.86 -22.14
C GLY A 77 -26.77 11.34 -21.91
N ASP A 78 -26.28 10.54 -22.87
CA ASP A 78 -26.13 9.09 -22.66
C ASP A 78 -25.06 8.79 -21.61
N ALA A 79 -25.23 7.68 -20.89
CA ALA A 79 -24.25 7.20 -19.92
C ALA A 79 -23.45 6.03 -20.51
N LEU A 80 -22.13 6.18 -20.51
CA LEU A 80 -21.17 5.16 -20.92
C LEU A 80 -20.54 4.53 -19.68
N VAL A 81 -20.68 3.21 -19.56
CA VAL A 81 -20.14 2.40 -18.47
C VAL A 81 -18.89 1.69 -18.95
N PHE A 82 -17.79 1.90 -18.25
CA PHE A 82 -16.47 1.35 -18.56
C PHE A 82 -16.14 0.24 -17.56
N THR A 83 -16.00 -0.99 -18.05
CA THR A 83 -15.75 -2.17 -17.20
C THR A 83 -14.49 -2.91 -17.64
N LYS A 84 -13.63 -3.26 -16.67
CA LYS A 84 -12.45 -4.09 -16.86
C LYS A 84 -12.15 -4.87 -15.59
N GLU A 85 -11.71 -6.12 -15.75
CA GLU A 85 -11.28 -6.95 -14.63
C GLU A 85 -10.08 -6.33 -13.91
N GLY A 86 -10.10 -6.33 -12.57
CA GLY A 86 -9.07 -5.70 -11.75
C GLY A 86 -9.19 -4.17 -11.61
N TYR A 87 -10.20 -3.54 -12.21
CA TYR A 87 -10.49 -2.11 -12.11
C TYR A 87 -11.87 -1.86 -11.53
N ARG A 88 -12.08 -0.66 -10.97
CA ARG A 88 -13.40 -0.19 -10.56
C ARG A 88 -14.16 0.29 -11.80
N THR A 89 -15.38 -0.20 -11.97
CA THR A 89 -16.29 0.29 -13.01
C THR A 89 -16.57 1.77 -12.81
N ASP A 90 -16.50 2.55 -13.88
CA ASP A 90 -16.81 3.97 -13.88
C ASP A 90 -17.86 4.30 -14.94
N THR A 91 -18.66 5.33 -14.68
CA THR A 91 -19.75 5.75 -15.56
C THR A 91 -19.61 7.23 -15.91
N ILE A 92 -19.54 7.54 -17.20
CA ILE A 92 -19.37 8.90 -17.70
C ILE A 92 -20.57 9.27 -18.55
N LYS A 93 -21.11 10.47 -18.31
CA LYS A 93 -22.14 11.05 -19.17
C LYS A 93 -21.49 11.73 -20.37
N VAL A 94 -22.01 11.45 -21.56
CA VAL A 94 -21.56 12.08 -22.80
C VAL A 94 -22.00 13.54 -22.82
N ASP A 95 -21.06 14.44 -22.97
CA ASP A 95 -21.32 15.88 -23.14
C ASP A 95 -21.19 16.29 -24.63
N ASP A 96 -21.07 17.58 -24.92
CA ASP A 96 -20.85 18.10 -26.28
C ASP A 96 -19.48 17.71 -26.87
N GLU A 97 -18.53 17.33 -26.01
CA GLU A 97 -17.20 16.87 -26.43
C GLU A 97 -17.24 15.49 -27.09
N ARG A 98 -16.70 15.41 -28.31
CA ARG A 98 -16.65 14.17 -29.10
C ARG A 98 -15.50 13.24 -28.71
N THR A 99 -14.55 13.74 -27.93
CA THR A 99 -13.32 13.03 -27.54
C THR A 99 -13.24 12.95 -26.02
N LEU A 100 -13.24 11.74 -25.46
CA LEU A 100 -13.21 11.52 -24.01
C LEU A 100 -11.88 10.91 -23.54
N ALA A 101 -11.34 11.45 -22.45
CA ALA A 101 -10.26 10.82 -21.70
C ALA A 101 -10.81 10.23 -20.40
N VAL A 102 -10.79 8.91 -20.29
CA VAL A 102 -11.39 8.17 -19.16
C VAL A 102 -10.30 7.63 -18.26
N TYR A 103 -10.44 7.73 -16.94
CA TYR A 103 -9.45 7.26 -15.97
C TYR A 103 -10.05 6.22 -15.04
N LEU A 104 -9.70 4.95 -15.23
CA LEU A 104 -10.15 3.87 -14.36
C LEU A 104 -9.19 3.70 -13.18
N LYS A 105 -9.75 3.53 -11.98
CA LYS A 105 -8.98 3.24 -10.77
C LYS A 105 -8.78 1.74 -10.61
N SER A 106 -7.54 1.31 -10.39
CA SER A 106 -7.26 -0.10 -10.08
C SER A 106 -7.94 -0.52 -8.77
N SER A 107 -8.49 -1.73 -8.75
CA SER A 107 -9.09 -2.32 -7.54
C SER A 107 -8.03 -2.92 -6.61
N GLY A 108 -6.79 -3.08 -7.07
CA GLY A 108 -5.67 -3.59 -6.27
C GLY A 108 -5.15 -2.56 -5.25
N ILE A 109 -4.73 -3.04 -4.07
CA ILE A 109 -4.00 -2.22 -3.10
C ILE A 109 -2.52 -2.19 -3.53
N GLN A 110 -2.03 -1.04 -3.98
CA GLN A 110 -0.59 -0.84 -4.15
C GLN A 110 0.04 -0.60 -2.77
N LEU A 111 0.91 -1.52 -2.34
CA LEU A 111 1.75 -1.30 -1.16
C LEU A 111 2.83 -0.28 -1.51
N GLN A 112 3.14 0.62 -0.58
CA GLN A 112 4.25 1.55 -0.76
C GLN A 112 5.57 0.78 -0.79
N GLN A 113 6.45 1.15 -1.72
CA GLN A 113 7.81 0.63 -1.76
C GLN A 113 8.55 1.06 -0.49
N VAL A 114 9.06 0.09 0.26
CA VAL A 114 9.93 0.34 1.41
C VAL A 114 11.36 0.10 0.96
N ASP A 115 12.13 1.18 0.81
CA ASP A 115 13.56 1.09 0.52
C ASP A 115 14.30 0.70 1.80
N ILE A 116 14.68 -0.58 1.89
CA ILE A 116 15.48 -1.11 3.00
C ILE A 116 16.93 -0.72 2.72
N ASN A 117 17.34 0.43 3.23
CA ASN A 117 18.75 0.80 3.26
C ASN A 117 19.42 0.02 4.41
N ASP A 118 20.18 -1.02 4.05
CA ASP A 118 20.97 -1.87 4.97
C ASP A 118 22.17 -1.11 5.55
N THR A 119 21.91 0.03 6.18
CA THR A 119 22.90 0.64 7.06
C THR A 119 22.90 -0.17 8.34
N LEU A 120 24.05 -0.75 8.68
CA LEU A 120 24.29 -1.39 9.98
C LEU A 120 24.16 -0.32 11.08
N LEU A 121 22.92 -0.02 11.46
CA LEU A 121 22.63 0.92 12.53
C LEU A 121 23.16 0.30 13.81
N THR A 122 23.97 1.07 14.55
CA THR A 122 24.34 0.69 15.91
C THR A 122 23.05 0.53 16.73
N PRO A 123 23.04 -0.37 17.74
CA PRO A 123 21.87 -0.56 18.60
C PRO A 123 21.33 0.76 19.17
N GLU A 124 22.22 1.71 19.49
CA GLU A 124 21.88 3.04 19.97
C GLU A 124 21.14 3.89 18.93
N LYS A 125 21.64 3.94 17.69
CA LYS A 125 20.97 4.68 16.61
C LYS A 125 19.60 4.11 16.30
N ARG A 126 19.46 2.78 16.33
CA ARG A 126 18.17 2.09 16.17
C ARG A 126 17.21 2.46 17.30
N LEU A 127 17.67 2.47 18.55
CA LEU A 127 16.86 2.88 19.70
C LEU A 127 16.39 4.34 19.57
N LEU A 128 17.28 5.25 19.15
CA LEU A 128 16.92 6.66 18.95
C LEU A 128 15.86 6.84 17.86
N ALA A 129 15.97 6.11 16.74
CA ALA A 129 14.95 6.13 15.70
C ALA A 129 13.59 5.65 16.23
N ILE A 130 13.57 4.52 16.95
CA ILE A 130 12.36 3.99 17.59
C ILE A 130 11.77 5.02 18.56
N LYS A 131 12.58 5.65 19.42
CA LYS A 131 12.12 6.69 20.35
C LYS A 131 11.52 7.91 19.63
N ARG A 132 12.08 8.29 18.48
CA ARG A 132 11.55 9.36 17.63
C ARG A 132 10.19 8.99 17.05
N ASP A 133 10.03 7.78 16.54
CA ASP A 133 8.78 7.29 15.96
C ASP A 133 7.67 7.20 17.03
N TYR A 134 8.03 6.74 18.23
CA TYR A 134 7.14 6.65 19.39
C TYR A 134 7.25 7.87 20.32
N SER A 135 7.41 9.06 19.76
CA SER A 135 7.57 10.33 20.51
C SER A 135 6.45 10.63 21.49
N LYS A 136 5.22 10.15 21.27
CA LYS A 136 4.10 10.31 22.22
C LYS A 136 4.34 9.59 23.55
N ILE A 137 5.05 8.46 23.51
CA ILE A 137 5.34 7.62 24.68
C ILE A 137 6.64 8.04 25.37
N TYR A 138 7.60 8.59 24.62
CA TYR A 138 8.87 9.09 25.13
C TYR A 138 8.92 10.61 25.38
N GLY A 139 7.87 11.35 25.00
CA GLY A 139 7.76 12.80 25.12
C GLY A 139 6.91 13.23 26.32
N SER A 140 5.72 13.78 26.06
CA SER A 140 4.89 14.43 27.10
C SER A 140 4.36 13.47 28.17
N LEU A 141 4.26 12.16 27.87
CA LEU A 141 3.87 11.13 28.83
C LEU A 141 5.06 10.51 29.59
N ALA A 142 6.30 10.78 29.16
CA ALA A 142 7.51 10.25 29.81
C ALA A 142 7.99 11.14 30.97
N HIS A 143 7.59 12.42 30.97
CA HIS A 143 7.77 13.32 32.11
C HIS A 143 6.70 13.03 33.16
N ASN A 144 6.66 11.79 33.64
CA ASN A 144 5.97 11.43 34.89
C ASN A 144 6.85 11.92 36.04
N ASP A 145 6.97 13.23 36.20
CA ASP A 145 7.58 13.77 37.40
C ASP A 145 6.56 13.52 38.52
N LEU A 146 6.75 12.40 39.22
CA LEU A 146 5.88 11.92 40.31
C LEU A 146 5.69 13.00 41.38
N LEU A 147 6.61 13.97 41.42
CA LEU A 147 6.76 14.97 42.45
C LEU A 147 6.99 16.34 41.79
N SER A 148 5.92 16.95 41.29
CA SER A 148 6.02 18.27 40.67
C SER A 148 6.10 19.36 41.74
N LEU A 149 7.21 20.11 41.77
CA LEU A 149 7.31 21.35 42.54
C LEU A 149 6.51 22.43 41.82
N SER A 150 5.27 22.67 42.25
CA SER A 150 4.48 23.80 41.76
C SER A 150 5.03 25.09 42.38
N PRO A 151 5.30 26.16 41.60
CA PRO A 151 5.70 27.44 42.18
C PRO A 151 4.62 27.95 43.14
N GLY A 152 4.90 27.99 44.44
CA GLY A 152 3.99 28.52 45.46
C GLY A 152 3.08 27.51 46.17
N SER A 153 3.20 26.20 45.92
CA SER A 153 2.54 25.16 46.72
C SER A 153 3.47 23.96 46.80
N GLY A 154 3.84 23.58 48.03
CA GLY A 154 4.86 22.56 48.32
C GLY A 154 4.63 21.22 47.59
N ALA A 155 5.62 20.34 47.71
CA ALA A 155 5.68 19.01 47.11
C ALA A 155 4.30 18.30 47.02
N GLY A 156 3.80 18.11 45.80
CA GLY A 156 2.54 17.42 45.52
C GLY A 156 2.71 16.36 44.44
N PHE A 157 1.92 15.28 44.52
CA PHE A 157 1.86 14.25 43.48
C PHE A 157 1.15 14.81 42.23
N SER A 158 1.77 14.65 41.06
CA SER A 158 1.18 15.12 39.81
C SER A 158 -0.03 14.26 39.42
N LEU A 159 -1.19 14.88 39.21
CA LEU A 159 -2.43 14.20 38.82
C LEU A 159 -2.28 13.48 37.46
N ASP A 160 -1.47 14.04 36.57
CA ASP A 160 -1.18 13.45 35.25
C ASP A 160 -0.39 12.14 35.35
N ALA A 161 0.57 12.03 36.28
CA ALA A 161 1.30 10.79 36.51
C ALA A 161 0.40 9.69 37.10
N LEU A 162 -0.50 10.05 38.01
CA LEU A 162 -1.48 9.13 38.58
C LEU A 162 -2.50 8.65 37.52
N TYR A 163 -3.00 9.57 36.68
CA TYR A 163 -3.92 9.23 35.60
C TYR A 163 -3.26 8.32 34.56
N ASN A 164 -2.02 8.60 34.16
CA ASN A 164 -1.27 7.74 33.24
C ASN A 164 -1.04 6.35 33.84
N ALA A 165 -0.63 6.23 35.12
CA ALA A 165 -0.40 4.94 35.78
C ALA A 165 -1.67 4.04 35.83
N PHE A 166 -2.86 4.63 35.94
CA PHE A 166 -4.13 3.87 36.04
C PHE A 166 -4.91 3.76 34.73
N SER A 167 -4.64 4.60 33.73
CA SER A 167 -5.34 4.55 32.45
C SER A 167 -4.91 3.34 31.61
N ARG A 168 -5.83 2.81 30.78
CA ARG A 168 -5.52 1.77 29.79
C ARG A 168 -4.43 2.21 28.81
N SER A 169 -4.37 3.51 28.49
CA SER A 169 -3.38 4.10 27.60
C SER A 169 -1.98 4.08 28.20
N GLY A 170 -1.82 4.46 29.48
CA GLY A 170 -0.51 4.46 30.14
C GLY A 170 0.03 3.05 30.39
N ARG A 171 -0.81 2.07 30.77
CA ARG A 171 -0.39 0.65 30.86
C ARG A 171 0.12 0.12 29.52
N ASN A 172 -0.51 0.50 28.42
CA ASN A 172 -0.06 0.13 27.08
C ASN A 172 1.27 0.82 26.71
N ALA A 173 1.43 2.08 27.10
CA ALA A 173 2.67 2.83 26.90
C ALA A 173 3.84 2.22 27.71
N GLU A 174 3.63 1.88 28.99
CA GLU A 174 4.61 1.19 29.83
C GLU A 174 5.00 -0.17 29.23
N LYS A 175 4.02 -0.96 28.80
CA LYS A 175 4.28 -2.23 28.13
C LYS A 175 5.10 -2.05 26.86
N LEU A 176 4.81 -1.00 26.07
CA LEU A 176 5.61 -0.69 24.89
C LEU A 176 7.04 -0.30 25.26
N GLN A 177 7.23 0.53 26.29
CA GLN A 177 8.56 0.90 26.78
C GLN A 177 9.36 -0.35 27.21
N GLN A 178 8.73 -1.28 27.93
CA GLN A 178 9.35 -2.55 28.32
C GLN A 178 9.73 -3.40 27.11
N ILE A 179 8.90 -3.44 26.06
CA ILE A 179 9.21 -4.14 24.81
C ILE A 179 10.41 -3.49 24.13
N ILE A 180 10.41 -2.16 23.97
CA ILE A 180 11.50 -1.42 23.31
C ILE A 180 12.81 -1.59 24.07
N GLU A 181 12.77 -1.54 25.41
CA GLU A 181 13.95 -1.76 26.24
C GLU A 181 14.47 -3.21 26.11
N ARG A 182 13.58 -4.20 26.15
CA ARG A 182 13.95 -5.60 25.93
C ARG A 182 14.58 -5.78 24.55
N ASP A 183 13.98 -5.21 23.51
CA ASP A 183 14.45 -5.31 22.14
C ASP A 183 15.81 -4.63 21.99
N TYR A 184 16.03 -3.47 22.62
CA TYR A 184 17.32 -2.81 22.67
C TYR A 184 18.39 -3.70 23.31
N GLN A 185 18.12 -4.30 24.46
CA GLN A 185 19.04 -5.21 25.13
C GLN A 185 19.39 -6.41 24.25
N GLN A 186 18.40 -7.01 23.57
CA GLN A 186 18.64 -8.10 22.62
C GLN A 186 19.50 -7.65 21.44
N ASN A 187 19.23 -6.48 20.87
CA ASN A 187 20.03 -5.92 19.77
C ASN A 187 21.49 -5.68 20.19
N VAL A 188 21.75 -5.20 21.41
CA VAL A 188 23.11 -5.03 21.95
C VAL A 188 23.82 -6.38 22.08
N ILE A 189 23.11 -7.40 22.57
CA ILE A 189 23.64 -8.77 22.63
C ILE A 189 23.98 -9.27 21.22
N ASP A 190 23.07 -9.14 20.26
CA ASP A 190 23.27 -9.64 18.88
C ASP A 190 24.39 -8.92 18.15
N TYR A 191 24.55 -7.62 18.40
CA TYR A 191 25.62 -6.82 17.81
C TYR A 191 27.01 -7.32 18.24
N ARG A 192 27.19 -7.61 19.54
CA ARG A 192 28.48 -8.09 20.09
C ARG A 192 28.66 -9.60 19.95
N PHE A 193 27.60 -10.38 20.15
CA PHE A 193 27.56 -11.84 19.99
C PHE A 193 27.06 -12.23 18.59
N ASN A 194 27.71 -11.69 17.56
CA ASN A 194 27.32 -11.94 16.18
C ASN A 194 27.82 -13.30 15.66
N ARG A 195 27.18 -13.82 14.60
CA ARG A 195 27.51 -15.12 13.98
C ARG A 195 28.97 -15.17 13.54
N THR A 196 29.51 -14.07 13.01
CA THR A 196 30.87 -13.96 12.48
C THR A 196 31.93 -14.14 13.57
N LEU A 197 31.76 -13.49 14.73
CA LEU A 197 32.65 -13.59 15.88
C LEU A 197 32.58 -14.98 16.51
N VAL A 198 31.37 -15.52 16.67
CA VAL A 198 31.21 -16.85 17.24
C VAL A 198 31.82 -17.90 16.31
N ASN A 199 31.62 -17.78 14.99
CA ASN A 199 32.25 -18.64 14.00
C ASN A 199 33.78 -18.51 14.04
N SER A 200 34.35 -17.30 14.07
CA SER A 200 35.81 -17.12 14.10
C SER A 200 36.46 -17.70 15.36
N VAL A 201 35.75 -17.71 16.49
CA VAL A 201 36.26 -18.27 17.76
C VAL A 201 36.07 -19.78 17.86
N THR A 202 34.97 -20.32 17.30
CA THR A 202 34.57 -21.74 17.52
C THR A 202 34.78 -22.64 16.30
N GLY A 203 34.82 -22.08 15.09
CA GLY A 203 34.82 -22.80 13.83
C GLY A 203 33.51 -23.52 13.51
N LEU A 204 32.41 -23.24 14.23
CA LEU A 204 31.10 -23.87 13.98
C LEU A 204 30.41 -23.31 12.75
N THR A 205 29.78 -24.17 11.96
CA THR A 205 29.02 -23.82 10.75
C THR A 205 27.51 -24.02 10.92
N ASP A 206 26.75 -23.20 10.20
CA ASP A 206 25.30 -23.29 9.95
C ASP A 206 24.45 -23.68 11.17
N LYS A 207 23.87 -24.89 11.15
CA LYS A 207 22.93 -25.39 12.16
C LYS A 207 23.56 -25.51 13.55
N LYS A 208 24.82 -25.93 13.62
CA LYS A 208 25.55 -26.06 14.90
C LYS A 208 25.88 -24.69 15.50
N LEU A 209 26.16 -23.71 14.64
CA LEU A 209 26.39 -22.33 15.06
C LEU A 209 25.12 -21.73 15.66
N THR A 210 23.97 -21.88 14.98
CA THR A 210 22.68 -21.38 15.48
C THR A 210 22.31 -22.03 16.80
N ASP A 211 22.39 -23.35 16.91
CA ASP A 211 22.13 -24.09 18.15
C ASP A 211 23.05 -23.64 19.31
N PHE A 212 24.34 -23.45 19.04
CA PHE A 212 25.26 -22.90 20.02
C PHE A 212 24.87 -21.49 20.48
N MET A 213 24.50 -20.61 19.54
CA MET A 213 24.16 -19.23 19.82
C MET A 213 22.85 -19.08 20.60
N GLU A 214 21.85 -19.93 20.32
CA GLU A 214 20.61 -19.98 21.09
C GLU A 214 20.86 -20.46 22.52
N LYS A 215 21.67 -21.52 22.67
CA LYS A 215 21.90 -22.19 23.95
C LYS A 215 22.82 -21.43 24.90
N TYR A 216 23.84 -20.75 24.38
CA TYR A 216 24.84 -20.04 25.18
C TYR A 216 24.76 -18.52 25.01
N ARG A 217 23.56 -18.00 24.74
CA ARG A 217 23.30 -16.57 24.61
C ARG A 217 23.68 -15.84 25.92
N PRO A 218 24.60 -14.85 25.89
CA PRO A 218 25.01 -14.13 27.09
C PRO A 218 23.92 -13.17 27.58
N SER A 219 24.00 -12.78 28.85
CA SER A 219 23.11 -11.76 29.41
C SER A 219 23.55 -10.35 28.99
N TYR A 220 22.61 -9.41 28.93
CA TYR A 220 22.89 -8.01 28.61
C TYR A 220 23.97 -7.42 29.52
N TYR A 221 23.87 -7.65 30.84
CA TYR A 221 24.83 -7.15 31.81
C TYR A 221 26.27 -7.64 31.53
N PHE A 222 26.43 -8.92 31.19
CA PHE A 222 27.75 -9.44 30.83
C PHE A 222 28.28 -8.79 29.54
N VAL A 223 27.42 -8.61 28.54
CA VAL A 223 27.80 -7.99 27.25
C VAL A 223 28.19 -6.53 27.40
N THR A 224 27.66 -5.78 28.37
CA THR A 224 28.02 -4.37 28.55
C THR A 224 29.23 -4.16 29.46
N THR A 225 29.50 -5.09 30.38
CA THR A 225 30.57 -4.96 31.38
C THR A 225 31.85 -5.69 31.00
N ALA A 226 31.75 -6.81 30.27
CA ALA A 226 32.90 -7.64 29.97
C ALA A 226 33.87 -6.95 29.01
N SER A 227 35.16 -7.11 29.27
CA SER A 227 36.20 -6.80 28.31
C SER A 227 36.16 -7.77 27.11
N ASP A 228 36.77 -7.38 25.99
CA ASP A 228 36.81 -8.24 24.79
C ASP A 228 37.49 -9.58 25.07
N TYR A 229 38.52 -9.57 25.91
CA TYR A 229 39.22 -10.77 26.32
C TYR A 229 38.32 -11.72 27.14
N GLU A 230 37.59 -11.19 28.12
CA GLU A 230 36.66 -11.98 28.93
C GLU A 230 35.52 -12.54 28.09
N PHE A 231 35.05 -11.77 27.12
CA PHE A 231 34.02 -12.19 26.20
C PHE A 231 34.49 -13.36 25.32
N ILE A 232 35.67 -13.27 24.71
CA ILE A 232 36.25 -14.37 23.91
C ILE A 232 36.48 -15.61 24.80
N ARG A 233 36.95 -15.42 26.03
CA ARG A 233 37.14 -16.49 27.01
C ARG A 233 35.81 -17.18 27.34
N PHE A 234 34.73 -16.42 27.53
CA PHE A 234 33.38 -16.93 27.74
C PHE A 234 32.93 -17.81 26.57
N VAL A 235 33.06 -17.34 25.33
CA VAL A 235 32.70 -18.11 24.13
C VAL A 235 33.50 -19.41 24.06
N ARG A 236 34.82 -19.37 24.26
CA ARG A 236 35.68 -20.56 24.25
C ARG A 236 35.31 -21.57 25.33
N ASN A 237 35.00 -21.11 26.54
CA ASN A 237 34.62 -21.98 27.65
C ASN A 237 33.26 -22.64 27.39
N ASN A 238 32.29 -21.90 26.87
CA ASN A 238 30.99 -22.46 26.48
C ASN A 238 31.11 -23.42 25.30
N PHE A 239 32.00 -23.15 24.34
CA PHE A 239 32.27 -24.07 23.24
C PHE A 239 32.81 -25.42 23.73
N LYS A 240 33.71 -25.41 24.72
CA LYS A 240 34.17 -26.65 25.38
C LYS A 240 33.01 -27.41 26.03
N ARG A 241 32.05 -26.71 26.63
CA ARG A 241 30.83 -27.32 27.21
C ARG A 241 29.92 -27.89 26.11
N TYR A 242 29.72 -27.16 25.02
CA TYR A 242 28.90 -27.59 23.88
C TYR A 242 29.42 -28.89 23.26
N LYS A 243 30.74 -29.01 23.06
CA LYS A 243 31.38 -30.23 22.55
C LYS A 243 31.15 -31.46 23.45
N ARG A 244 31.05 -31.25 24.77
CA ARG A 244 30.84 -32.35 25.74
C ARG A 244 29.41 -32.87 25.73
N SER A 245 28.43 -32.03 25.36
CA SER A 245 27.02 -32.45 25.39
C SER A 245 26.18 -31.73 24.31
N PRO A 246 26.20 -32.25 23.07
CA PRO A 246 25.49 -31.62 21.95
C PRO A 246 23.96 -31.73 22.05
N ARG A 247 23.42 -32.78 22.68
CA ARG A 247 21.99 -33.12 22.65
C ARG A 247 21.19 -32.76 23.91
N THR A 248 21.79 -32.13 24.91
CA THR A 248 21.22 -32.07 26.27
C THR A 248 19.92 -31.26 26.41
N PHE A 249 19.54 -30.44 25.42
CA PHE A 249 18.38 -29.53 25.53
C PHE A 249 17.61 -29.35 24.21
N THR A 250 17.70 -30.31 23.28
CA THR A 250 16.80 -30.30 22.12
C THR A 250 15.40 -30.67 22.59
N LEU A 251 14.40 -29.85 22.28
CA LEU A 251 13.00 -30.21 22.50
C LEU A 251 12.73 -31.57 21.85
N GLN A 252 12.03 -32.46 22.57
CA GLN A 252 11.63 -33.74 22.00
C GLN A 252 10.74 -33.46 20.78
N PRO A 253 10.93 -34.17 19.65
CA PRO A 253 10.02 -34.04 18.52
C PRO A 253 8.60 -34.39 18.97
N LEU A 254 7.60 -33.63 18.51
CA LEU A 254 6.20 -33.93 18.78
C LEU A 254 5.92 -35.35 18.27
N ILE A 255 5.44 -36.21 19.17
CA ILE A 255 4.96 -37.54 18.82
C ILE A 255 3.73 -37.32 17.91
N PRO A 256 3.67 -37.99 16.74
CA PRO A 256 2.57 -37.82 15.79
C PRO A 256 1.21 -38.18 16.37
#